data_AF-A0A7S2DJN6-F1
#
_entry.id   AF-A0A7S2DJN6-F1
#
_cell.length_a   1.000
_cell.length_b   1.000
_cell.length_c   1.000
_cell.angle_alpha   90.00
_cell.angle_beta   90.00
_cell.angle_gamma   90.00
#
_symmetry.space_group_name_H-M   'P 1'
#
loop_
_entity.id
_entity.type
_entity.pdbx_description
1 polymer ?
#
loop_
_entity_poly.entity_id
_entity_poly.type
_entity_poly.pdbx_seq_one_letter_code
_entity_poly.pdbx_strand_id
1 'polypeptide(L)'
;DPDVRRRAVELLATMSNLEAHVAAVLPCLEDEDEDCRLSAVELLRKLPPAALVAHVQIVHRCMESDDEECVRAGAVAVLGELPPEHLAPLIPAVLCRAFDDGSWR
;
A
#
# COMPACT_ATOMS: atom_id res chain seq x y z
N ASP A 1 20.81 -3.23 -2.63
CA ASP A 1 21.01 -2.16 -1.66
C ASP A 1 19.64 -1.52 -1.42
N PRO A 2 19.13 -1.56 -0.19
CA PRO A 2 17.83 -0.97 0.17
C PRO A 2 17.72 0.51 -0.19
N ASP A 3 18.79 1.29 -0.02
CA ASP A 3 18.78 2.71 -0.38
C ASP A 3 18.57 2.92 -1.87
N VAL A 4 19.18 2.07 -2.70
CA VAL A 4 18.99 2.12 -4.17
C VAL A 4 17.55 1.74 -4.54
N ARG A 5 16.96 0.73 -3.88
CA ARG A 5 15.57 0.31 -4.14
C ARG A 5 14.58 1.39 -3.73
N ARG A 6 14.71 1.93 -2.51
CA ARG A 6 13.91 3.05 -2.01
C ARG A 6 14.00 4.27 -2.94
N ARG A 7 15.21 4.66 -3.36
CA ARG A 7 15.41 5.77 -4.30
C ARG A 7 14.76 5.54 -5.66
N ALA A 8 14.73 4.30 -6.12
CA ALA A 8 14.01 3.96 -7.35
C ALA A 8 12.50 4.15 -7.20
N VAL A 9 11.91 3.74 -6.07
CA VAL A 9 10.48 3.95 -5.76
C VAL A 9 10.17 5.45 -5.63
N GLU A 10 11.01 6.20 -4.90
CA GLU A 10 10.88 7.66 -4.77
C GLU A 10 10.95 8.36 -6.13
N LEU A 11 11.86 7.94 -7.02
CA LEU A 11 11.97 8.48 -8.38
C LEU A 11 10.69 8.25 -9.17
N LEU A 12 10.13 7.03 -9.12
CA LEU A 12 8.84 6.72 -9.76
C LEU A 12 7.74 7.67 -9.27
N ALA A 13 7.75 8.04 -7.98
CA ALA A 13 6.77 8.96 -7.38
C ALA A 13 6.78 10.37 -7.98
N THR A 14 7.89 10.77 -8.59
CA THR A 14 8.05 12.08 -9.24
C THR A 14 7.65 12.06 -10.71
N MET A 15 7.40 10.88 -11.29
CA MET A 15 7.05 10.74 -12.70
C MET A 15 5.57 11.05 -12.94
N SER A 16 5.28 11.73 -14.05
CA SER A 16 3.92 12.10 -14.45
C SER A 16 3.05 10.93 -14.91
N ASN A 17 3.64 9.78 -15.22
CA ASN A 17 2.96 8.57 -15.66
C ASN A 17 3.16 7.43 -14.67
N LEU A 18 2.75 7.66 -13.42
CA LEU A 18 2.92 6.70 -12.34
C LEU A 18 2.15 5.40 -12.59
N GLU A 19 0.96 5.50 -13.21
CA GLU A 19 0.09 4.36 -13.54
C GLU A 19 0.78 3.30 -14.41
N ALA A 20 1.65 3.71 -15.33
CA ALA A 20 2.39 2.77 -16.18
C ALA A 20 3.43 1.95 -15.41
N HIS A 21 3.81 2.37 -14.20
CA HIS A 21 4.90 1.79 -13.42
C HIS A 21 4.42 1.08 -12.15
N VAL A 22 3.10 0.97 -11.92
CA VAL A 22 2.54 0.34 -10.73
C VAL A 22 3.04 -1.09 -10.57
N ALA A 23 3.11 -1.85 -11.66
CA ALA A 23 3.62 -3.22 -11.66
C ALA A 23 5.07 -3.33 -11.15
N ALA A 24 5.90 -2.29 -11.32
CA ALA A 24 7.27 -2.26 -10.83
C ALA A 24 7.37 -2.00 -9.32
N VAL A 25 6.27 -1.53 -8.71
CA VAL A 25 6.18 -1.12 -7.31
C VAL A 25 5.59 -2.23 -6.45
N LEU A 26 4.75 -3.10 -7.04
CA LEU A 26 4.14 -4.23 -6.33
C LEU A 26 5.16 -5.12 -5.60
N PRO A 27 6.33 -5.48 -6.20
CA PRO A 27 7.32 -6.26 -5.49
C PRO A 27 7.91 -5.55 -4.26
N CYS A 28 7.90 -4.21 -4.25
CA CYS A 28 8.39 -3.44 -3.11
C CYS A 28 7.47 -3.51 -1.89
N LEU A 29 6.21 -3.95 -2.04
CA LEU A 29 5.33 -4.23 -0.89
C LEU A 29 5.72 -5.49 -0.11
N GLU A 30 6.53 -6.36 -0.70
CA GLU A 30 7.03 -7.60 -0.08
C GLU A 30 8.55 -7.52 0.15
N ASP A 31 9.13 -6.30 0.13
CA ASP A 31 10.56 -6.09 0.34
C ASP A 31 10.97 -6.37 1.79
N GLU A 32 12.15 -6.94 1.99
CA GLU A 32 12.69 -7.19 3.33
C GLU A 32 12.90 -5.89 4.13
N ASP A 33 13.14 -4.78 3.43
CA ASP A 33 13.36 -3.46 4.01
C ASP A 33 12.04 -2.70 4.23
N GLU A 34 11.78 -2.28 5.46
CA GLU A 34 10.54 -1.60 5.85
C GLU A 34 10.36 -0.25 5.16
N ASP A 35 11.44 0.51 4.95
CA ASP A 35 11.38 1.81 4.26
C ASP A 35 11.01 1.62 2.79
N CYS A 36 11.47 0.54 2.15
CA CYS A 36 11.04 0.16 0.81
C CYS A 36 9.54 -0.17 0.75
N ARG A 37 9.04 -0.94 1.73
CA ARG A 37 7.60 -1.26 1.82
C ARG A 37 6.75 -0.02 2.06
N LEU A 38 7.15 0.84 2.99
CA LEU A 38 6.48 2.10 3.28
C LEU A 38 6.43 3.01 2.04
N SER A 39 7.57 3.18 1.36
CA SER A 39 7.66 3.98 0.14
C SER A 39 6.73 3.45 -0.96
N ALA A 40 6.61 2.13 -1.09
CA ALA A 40 5.72 1.51 -2.06
C ALA A 40 4.24 1.82 -1.75
N VAL A 41 3.84 1.70 -0.49
CA VAL A 41 2.47 2.03 -0.05
C VAL A 41 2.17 3.53 -0.26
N GLU A 42 3.09 4.42 0.11
CA GLU A 42 2.95 5.87 -0.11
C GLU A 42 2.81 6.22 -1.59
N LEU A 43 3.53 5.51 -2.45
CA LEU A 43 3.42 5.66 -3.89
C LEU A 43 2.03 5.25 -4.39
N LEU A 44 1.52 4.10 -3.93
CA LEU A 44 0.20 3.60 -4.31
C LEU A 44 -0.89 4.60 -3.93
N ARG A 45 -0.78 5.30 -2.79
CA ARG A 45 -1.73 6.35 -2.40
C ARG A 45 -1.81 7.53 -3.38
N LYS A 46 -0.80 7.73 -4.23
CA LYS A 46 -0.78 8.82 -5.24
C LYS A 46 -1.45 8.42 -6.55
N LEU A 47 -1.79 7.14 -6.72
CA LEU A 47 -2.46 6.64 -7.91
C LEU A 47 -3.95 6.96 -7.89
N PRO A 48 -4.59 7.13 -9.06
CA PRO A 48 -6.04 7.20 -9.11
C PRO A 48 -6.66 5.87 -8.67
N PRO A 49 -7.84 5.89 -8.03
CA PRO A 49 -8.52 4.69 -7.53
C PRO A 49 -8.69 3.59 -8.58
N ALA A 50 -8.91 3.95 -9.85
CA ALA A 50 -9.03 3.01 -10.96
C ALA A 50 -7.78 2.14 -11.18
N ALA A 51 -6.59 2.68 -10.93
CA ALA A 51 -5.32 1.94 -11.04
C ALA A 51 -5.11 1.02 -9.83
N LEU A 52 -5.69 1.34 -8.67
CA LEU A 52 -5.56 0.55 -7.44
C LEU A 52 -6.44 -0.71 -7.44
N VAL A 53 -7.58 -0.68 -8.14
CA VAL A 53 -8.54 -1.80 -8.20
C VAL A 53 -7.86 -3.11 -8.63
N ALA A 54 -6.95 -3.06 -9.60
CA ALA A 54 -6.24 -4.25 -10.10
C ALA A 54 -5.29 -4.87 -9.08
N HIS A 55 -4.94 -4.13 -8.02
CA HIS A 55 -3.91 -4.48 -7.04
C HIS A 55 -4.46 -4.57 -5.61
N VAL A 56 -5.78 -4.56 -5.46
CA VAL A 56 -6.43 -4.58 -4.15
C VAL A 56 -5.99 -5.76 -3.28
N GLN A 57 -5.75 -6.92 -3.87
CA GLN A 57 -5.38 -8.14 -3.13
C GLN A 57 -3.97 -8.06 -2.52
N ILE A 58 -3.01 -7.43 -3.20
CA ILE A 58 -1.65 -7.31 -2.66
C ILE A 58 -1.59 -6.24 -1.56
N VAL A 59 -2.34 -5.15 -1.71
CA VAL A 59 -2.49 -4.13 -0.67
C VAL A 59 -3.21 -4.71 0.55
N HIS A 60 -4.24 -5.53 0.34
CA HIS A 60 -4.92 -6.23 1.42
C HIS A 60 -3.98 -7.15 2.20
N ARG A 61 -3.15 -7.95 1.52
CA ARG A 61 -2.16 -8.80 2.18
C ARG A 61 -1.15 -7.99 2.99
N CYS A 62 -0.68 -6.87 2.44
CA CYS A 62 0.21 -5.94 3.13
C CYS A 62 -0.46 -5.41 4.41
N MET A 63 -1.73 -5.03 4.36
CA MET A 63 -2.49 -4.62 5.55
C MET A 63 -2.62 -5.74 6.60
N GLU A 64 -2.83 -7.00 6.18
CA GLU A 64 -3.04 -8.13 7.08
C GLU A 64 -1.76 -8.64 7.75
N SER A 65 -0.65 -8.70 7.00
CA SER A 65 0.52 -9.52 7.38
C SER A 65 1.83 -8.74 7.50
N ASP A 66 1.86 -7.43 7.25
CA ASP A 66 3.08 -6.65 7.44
C ASP A 66 3.40 -6.46 8.92
N ASP A 67 4.66 -6.67 9.29
CA ASP A 67 5.13 -6.53 10.66
C ASP A 67 5.12 -5.06 11.13
N GLU A 68 5.29 -4.12 10.20
CA GLU A 68 5.45 -2.70 10.53
C GLU A 68 4.10 -1.95 10.53
N GLU A 69 3.81 -1.27 11.64
CA GLU A 69 2.53 -0.56 11.83
C GLU A 69 2.34 0.55 10.80
N CYS A 70 3.42 1.28 10.48
CA CYS A 70 3.37 2.37 9.50
C CYS A 70 2.97 1.86 8.11
N VAL A 71 3.48 0.68 7.73
CA VAL A 71 3.18 0.04 6.45
C VAL A 71 1.74 -0.45 6.40
N ARG A 72 1.26 -1.12 7.46
CA ARG A 72 -0.14 -1.53 7.56
C ARG A 72 -1.11 -0.36 7.52
N ALA A 73 -0.83 0.71 8.26
CA ALA A 73 -1.66 1.92 8.29
C ALA A 73 -1.71 2.59 6.92
N GLY A 74 -0.57 2.64 6.22
CA GLY A 74 -0.53 3.12 4.84
C GLY A 74 -1.37 2.24 3.90
N ALA A 75 -1.33 0.92 4.06
CA ALA A 75 -2.11 -0.01 3.23
C ALA A 75 -3.61 0.17 3.47
N VAL A 76 -4.05 0.36 4.72
CA VAL A 76 -5.43 0.74 5.06
C VAL A 76 -5.82 2.04 4.35
N ALA A 77 -4.96 3.04 4.35
CA ALA A 77 -5.22 4.31 3.66
C ALA A 77 -5.39 4.10 2.14
N VAL A 78 -4.55 3.27 1.50
CA VAL A 78 -4.71 2.92 0.07
C VAL A 78 -6.05 2.23 -0.18
N LEU A 79 -6.45 1.28 0.65
CA LEU A 79 -7.75 0.60 0.52
C LEU A 79 -8.92 1.57 0.69
N GLY A 80 -8.79 2.57 1.56
CA GLY A 80 -9.80 3.61 1.79
C GLY A 80 -10.05 4.53 0.59
N GLU A 81 -9.08 4.65 -0.33
CA GLU A 81 -9.23 5.41 -1.58
C GLU A 81 -9.98 4.62 -2.68
N LEU A 82 -10.27 3.34 -2.47
CA LEU A 82 -10.96 2.52 -3.47
C LEU A 82 -12.43 2.91 -3.62
N PRO A 83 -13.01 2.72 -4.82
CA PRO A 83 -14.45 2.88 -5.02
C PRO A 83 -15.24 1.95 -4.07
N PRO A 84 -16.42 2.38 -3.57
CA PRO A 84 -17.19 1.61 -2.59
C PRO A 84 -17.48 0.17 -2.99
N GLU A 85 -17.66 -0.11 -4.30
CA GLU A 85 -17.90 -1.47 -4.78
C GLU A 85 -16.70 -2.42 -4.56
N HIS A 86 -15.48 -1.90 -4.53
CA HIS A 86 -14.25 -2.67 -4.28
C HIS A 86 -13.85 -2.66 -2.81
N LEU A 87 -14.22 -1.61 -2.07
CA LEU A 87 -13.97 -1.51 -0.64
C LEU A 87 -14.95 -2.37 0.18
N ALA A 88 -16.22 -2.46 -0.22
CA ALA A 88 -17.27 -3.14 0.55
C ALA A 88 -16.92 -4.56 1.03
N PRO A 89 -16.31 -5.43 0.20
CA PRO A 89 -15.90 -6.77 0.64
C PRO A 89 -14.80 -6.78 1.70
N LEU A 90 -13.99 -5.71 1.77
CA LEU A 90 -12.81 -5.60 2.62
C LEU A 90 -13.11 -4.87 3.95
N ILE A 91 -14.27 -4.22 4.06
CA ILE A 91 -14.67 -3.48 5.27
C ILE A 91 -14.50 -4.32 6.54
N PRO A 92 -14.95 -5.59 6.62
CA PRO A 92 -14.77 -6.38 7.83
C PRO A 92 -13.30 -6.54 8.22
N ALA A 93 -12.42 -6.83 7.26
CA ALA A 93 -10.99 -7.01 7.49
C ALA A 93 -10.31 -5.69 7.90
N VAL A 94 -10.63 -4.59 7.21
CA VAL A 94 -10.11 -3.25 7.53
C VAL A 94 -10.53 -2.81 8.94
N LEU A 95 -11.79 -3.02 9.32
CA LEU A 95 -12.27 -2.69 10.66
C LEU A 95 -11.64 -3.58 11.72
N CYS A 96 -11.57 -4.90 11.52
CA CYS A 96 -10.89 -5.81 12.44
C CYS A 96 -9.45 -5.34 12.67
N ARG A 97 -8.67 -5.08 11.62
CA ARG A 97 -7.28 -4.67 11.78
C ARG A 97 -7.12 -3.31 12.45
N ALA A 98 -7.98 -2.34 12.13
CA ALA A 98 -7.97 -1.01 12.73
C ALA A 98 -8.30 -1.04 14.24
N PHE A 99 -9.12 -1.99 14.70
CA PHE A 99 -9.48 -2.16 16.10
C PHE A 99 -8.65 -3.22 16.85
N ASP A 100 -7.94 -4.10 16.14
CA ASP A 100 -7.09 -5.13 16.77
C ASP A 100 -5.68 -4.61 17.11
N ASP A 101 -5.20 -3.52 16.48
CA ASP A 101 -3.81 -3.06 16.67
C ASP A 101 -3.52 -2.43 18.05
N GLY A 102 -4.50 -2.37 18.96
CA GLY A 102 -4.31 -1.82 20.31
C GLY A 102 -3.95 -0.33 20.36
N SER A 103 -3.72 0.32 19.21
CA SER A 103 -3.35 1.74 19.05
C SER A 103 -4.50 2.71 19.32
N TRP A 104 -5.71 2.20 19.58
CA TRP A 104 -6.89 3.00 19.95
C TRP A 104 -7.15 3.08 21.46
N ARG A 105 -6.22 2.62 22.31
CA ARG A 105 -6.27 2.80 23.78
C ARG A 105 -5.40 3.93 24.29
#